data_AF-W7WRV6-F1
#
_entry.id   AF-W7WRV6-F1
#
_cell.length_a   1.000
_cell.length_b   1.000
_cell.length_c   1.000
_cell.angle_alpha   90.00
_cell.angle_beta   90.00
_cell.angle_gamma   90.00
#
_symmetry.space_group_name_H-M   'P 1'
#
loop_
_entity.id
_entity.type
_entity.pdbx_description
1 polymer ?
#
loop_
_entity_poly.entity_id
_entity_poly.type
_entity_poly.pdbx_seq_one_letter_code
_entity_poly.pdbx_strand_id
1 'polypeptide(L)'
;MKSTVELVLKAFVTASRPLVRLLIRRGATFPAVAEQLRQLFVEEAVAEIQARGMKPTSSAVSLLSGVHRKDLRARELKGPPQTTESATVTPAPLGLIGQVVGRWMSDPLYLDGSTPRILQRGIEPGAFDQLVQSVSTDVGPRAVLEEMLRLNVVRVDDDRIELDTRGWCRAGISQPCPKRWG
;
A
#
# COMPACT_ATOMS: atom_id res chain seq x y z
N MET A 1 -24.91 29.37 9.43
CA MET A 1 -25.47 28.68 8.24
C MET A 1 -24.32 27.92 7.59
N LYS A 2 -24.39 26.59 7.44
CA LYS A 2 -23.33 25.81 6.78
C LYS A 2 -23.40 26.05 5.27
N SER A 3 -22.26 26.13 4.59
CA SER A 3 -22.25 26.26 3.12
C SER A 3 -22.73 24.98 2.46
N THR A 4 -23.29 25.08 1.24
CA THR A 4 -23.71 23.89 0.45
C THR A 4 -22.55 22.91 0.28
N VAL A 5 -21.33 23.41 0.08
CA VAL A 5 -20.12 22.60 -0.03
C VAL A 5 -19.84 21.82 1.24
N GLU A 6 -20.01 22.44 2.41
CA GLU A 6 -19.80 21.78 3.71
C GLU A 6 -20.80 20.62 3.93
N LEU A 7 -22.05 20.80 3.50
CA LEU A 7 -23.07 19.74 3.57
C LEU A 7 -22.73 18.56 2.64
N VAL A 8 -22.29 18.85 1.41
CA VAL A 8 -21.86 17.82 0.44
C VAL A 8 -20.64 17.06 0.95
N LEU A 9 -19.64 17.75 1.51
CA LEU A 9 -18.47 17.12 2.11
C LEU A 9 -18.83 16.20 3.28
N LYS A 10 -19.77 16.62 4.13
CA LYS A 10 -20.26 15.77 5.23
C LYS A 10 -20.96 14.50 4.70
N ALA A 11 -21.76 14.63 3.65
CA ALA A 11 -22.40 13.49 3.00
C ALA A 11 -21.35 12.56 2.38
N PHE A 12 -20.35 13.10 1.68
CA PHE A 12 -19.24 12.35 1.10
C PHE A 12 -18.47 11.55 2.16
N VAL A 13 -18.13 12.16 3.30
CA VAL A 13 -17.46 11.46 4.41
C VAL A 13 -18.32 10.33 4.96
N THR A 14 -19.63 10.54 5.05
CA THR A 14 -20.58 9.54 5.55
C THR A 14 -20.68 8.35 4.60
N ALA A 15 -20.81 8.62 3.29
CA ALA A 15 -20.88 7.60 2.25
C ALA A 15 -19.55 6.84 2.05
N SER A 16 -18.42 7.53 2.19
CA SER A 16 -17.08 6.95 2.01
C SER A 16 -16.64 6.06 3.16
N ARG A 17 -17.18 6.24 4.38
CA ARG A 17 -16.78 5.49 5.58
C ARG A 17 -16.81 3.96 5.40
N PRO A 18 -17.89 3.31 4.90
CA PRO A 18 -17.89 1.87 4.66
C PRO A 18 -16.85 1.43 3.61
N LEU A 19 -16.64 2.24 2.57
CA LEU A 19 -15.67 1.96 1.51
C LEU A 19 -14.24 2.02 2.02
N VAL A 20 -13.89 3.09 2.76
CA VAL A 20 -12.56 3.24 3.40
C VAL A 20 -12.32 2.10 4.38
N ARG A 21 -13.33 1.69 5.16
CA ARG A 21 -13.22 0.53 6.06
C ARG A 21 -12.92 -0.75 5.29
N LEU A 22 -13.58 -0.99 4.16
CA LEU A 22 -13.32 -2.15 3.30
C LEU A 22 -11.91 -2.10 2.72
N LEU A 23 -11.49 -0.94 2.21
CA LEU A 23 -10.16 -0.70 1.67
C LEU A 23 -9.06 -1.01 2.71
N ILE A 24 -9.19 -0.48 3.93
CA ILE A 24 -8.27 -0.79 5.04
C ILE A 24 -8.29 -2.29 5.39
N ARG A 25 -9.47 -2.93 5.42
CA ARG A 25 -9.56 -4.39 5.65
C ARG A 25 -8.85 -5.20 4.57
N ARG A 26 -8.86 -4.73 3.33
CA ARG A 26 -8.08 -5.29 2.21
C ARG A 26 -6.64 -4.78 2.18
N GLY A 27 -6.29 -3.91 3.13
CA GLY A 27 -4.98 -3.36 3.42
C GLY A 27 -4.61 -2.11 2.61
N ALA A 28 -5.47 -1.57 1.76
CA ALA A 28 -5.13 -0.40 0.96
C ALA A 28 -4.67 0.77 1.87
N THR A 29 -3.54 1.36 1.52
CA THR A 29 -2.93 2.47 2.25
C THR A 29 -3.50 3.80 1.80
N PHE A 30 -3.46 4.81 2.68
CA PHE A 30 -3.94 6.16 2.36
C PHE A 30 -3.29 6.74 1.09
N PRO A 31 -1.96 6.66 0.86
CA PRO A 31 -1.35 7.19 -0.36
C PRO A 31 -1.92 6.54 -1.64
N ALA A 32 -2.18 5.23 -1.62
CA ALA A 32 -2.73 4.51 -2.76
C ALA A 32 -4.17 4.95 -3.07
N VAL A 33 -5.00 5.07 -2.03
CA VAL A 33 -6.38 5.56 -2.17
C VAL A 33 -6.39 7.02 -2.63
N ALA A 34 -5.50 7.86 -2.10
CA ALA A 34 -5.38 9.26 -2.48
C ALA A 34 -4.93 9.44 -3.94
N GLU A 35 -4.16 8.52 -4.50
CA GLU A 35 -3.83 8.49 -5.94
C GLU A 35 -5.08 8.25 -6.78
N GLN A 36 -5.82 7.19 -6.47
CA GLN A 36 -7.05 6.86 -7.20
C GLN A 36 -8.08 7.99 -7.10
N LEU A 37 -8.21 8.61 -5.92
CA LEU A 37 -9.13 9.74 -5.72
C LEU A 37 -8.67 10.98 -6.50
N ARG A 38 -7.37 11.27 -6.57
CA ARG A 38 -6.84 12.38 -7.39
C ARG A 38 -7.16 12.17 -8.87
N GLN A 39 -6.94 10.97 -9.37
CA GLN A 39 -7.26 10.63 -10.76
C GLN A 39 -8.75 10.80 -11.05
N LEU A 40 -9.62 10.33 -10.15
CA LEU A 40 -11.07 10.51 -10.27
C LEU A 40 -11.47 12.00 -10.31
N PHE A 41 -10.85 12.87 -9.49
CA PHE A 41 -11.12 14.31 -9.53
C PHE A 41 -10.72 14.96 -10.87
N VAL A 42 -9.65 14.49 -11.50
CA VAL A 42 -9.23 14.95 -12.82
C VAL A 42 -10.22 14.49 -13.88
N GLU A 43 -10.67 13.25 -13.83
CA GLU A 43 -11.65 12.67 -14.76
C GLU A 43 -12.99 13.41 -14.69
N GLU A 44 -13.52 13.64 -13.50
CA GLU A 44 -14.77 14.38 -13.30
C GLU A 44 -14.63 15.85 -13.74
N ALA A 45 -13.47 16.49 -13.52
CA ALA A 45 -13.23 17.83 -14.03
C ALA A 45 -13.21 17.89 -15.57
N VAL A 46 -12.61 16.88 -16.22
CA VAL A 46 -12.65 16.76 -17.69
C VAL A 46 -14.09 16.60 -18.18
N ALA A 47 -14.86 15.70 -17.56
CA ALA A 47 -16.26 15.45 -17.91
C ALA A 47 -17.12 16.71 -17.76
N GLU A 48 -16.96 17.45 -16.65
CA GLU A 48 -17.68 18.69 -16.39
C GLU A 48 -17.35 19.79 -17.43
N ILE A 49 -16.08 19.91 -17.85
CA ILE A 49 -15.68 20.87 -18.89
C ILE A 49 -16.30 20.49 -20.25
N GLN A 50 -16.28 19.20 -20.59
CA GLN A 50 -16.86 18.69 -21.83
C GLN A 50 -18.38 18.85 -21.85
N ALA A 51 -19.07 18.61 -20.73
CA ALA A 51 -20.51 18.80 -20.58
C ALA A 51 -20.94 20.25 -20.85
N ARG A 52 -20.03 21.22 -20.63
CA ARG A 52 -20.22 22.64 -20.95
C ARG A 52 -19.86 22.99 -22.40
N GLY A 53 -19.55 21.99 -23.25
CA GLY A 53 -19.17 22.19 -24.66
C GLY A 53 -17.77 22.77 -24.86
N MET A 54 -16.93 22.77 -23.83
CA MET A 54 -15.59 23.35 -23.88
C MET A 54 -14.52 22.27 -24.08
N LYS A 55 -13.39 22.65 -24.68
CA LYS A 55 -12.22 21.77 -24.78
C LYS A 55 -11.54 21.65 -23.41
N PRO A 56 -11.31 20.43 -22.88
CA PRO A 56 -10.64 20.22 -21.59
C PRO A 56 -9.13 20.48 -21.70
N THR A 57 -8.75 21.76 -21.66
CA THR A 57 -7.34 22.15 -21.64
C THR A 57 -6.70 21.82 -20.30
N SER A 58 -5.39 21.55 -20.28
CA SER A 58 -4.67 21.22 -19.04
C SER A 58 -4.83 22.29 -17.94
N SER A 59 -4.89 23.57 -18.31
CA SER A 59 -5.11 24.68 -17.37
C SER A 59 -6.51 24.68 -16.78
N ALA A 60 -7.54 24.47 -17.60
CA ALA A 60 -8.93 24.41 -17.13
C ALA A 60 -9.17 23.19 -16.23
N VAL A 61 -8.61 22.04 -16.60
CA VAL A 61 -8.70 20.81 -15.79
C VAL A 61 -8.00 20.99 -14.44
N SER A 62 -6.80 21.58 -14.41
CA SER A 62 -6.08 21.82 -13.15
C SER A 62 -6.83 22.82 -12.26
N LEU A 63 -7.40 23.87 -12.85
CA LEU A 63 -8.17 24.89 -12.13
C LEU A 63 -9.43 24.30 -11.50
N LEU A 64 -10.15 23.43 -12.22
CA LEU A 64 -11.41 22.85 -11.76
C LEU A 64 -11.20 21.69 -10.77
N SER A 65 -10.23 20.81 -11.03
CA SER A 65 -9.94 19.67 -10.15
C SER A 65 -9.14 20.05 -8.90
N GLY A 66 -8.42 21.17 -8.93
CA GLY A 66 -7.46 21.54 -7.89
C GLY A 66 -6.20 20.65 -7.83
N VAL A 67 -6.06 19.71 -8.77
CA VAL A 67 -4.89 18.82 -8.86
C VAL A 67 -3.88 19.44 -9.82
N HIS A 68 -2.73 19.88 -9.30
CA HIS A 68 -1.70 20.47 -10.14
C HIS A 68 -0.92 19.40 -10.91
N ARG A 69 -0.57 19.70 -12.16
CA ARG A 69 0.27 18.86 -13.04
C ARG A 69 1.60 18.41 -12.41
N LYS A 70 2.14 19.18 -11.45
CA LYS A 70 3.35 18.83 -10.70
C LYS A 70 3.11 17.72 -9.67
N ASP A 71 1.91 17.62 -9.10
CA ASP A 71 1.60 16.62 -8.06
C ASP A 71 1.46 15.21 -8.65
N LEU A 72 1.05 15.11 -9.92
CA LEU A 72 1.01 13.87 -10.67
C LEU A 72 2.43 13.42 -11.08
N ARG A 73 3.25 14.33 -11.65
CA ARG A 73 4.61 14.01 -12.13
C ARG A 73 5.67 13.88 -11.04
N ALA A 74 5.61 14.66 -9.96
CA ALA A 74 6.63 14.65 -8.91
C ALA A 74 6.67 13.32 -8.13
N ARG A 75 5.66 12.46 -8.27
CA ARG A 75 5.61 11.13 -7.64
C ARG A 75 5.96 9.98 -8.58
N GLU A 76 5.73 10.12 -9.89
CA GLU A 76 6.30 9.22 -10.90
C GLU A 76 7.84 9.27 -10.88
N LEU A 77 8.43 10.46 -10.62
CA LEU A 77 9.87 10.65 -10.51
C LEU A 77 10.48 10.24 -9.16
N LYS A 78 9.68 9.87 -8.15
CA LYS A 78 10.18 9.27 -6.90
C LYS A 78 10.39 7.75 -7.00
N GLY A 79 10.32 7.20 -8.22
CA GLY A 79 10.93 5.93 -8.59
C GLY A 79 9.93 4.77 -8.70
N PRO A 80 9.87 4.07 -9.85
CA PRO A 80 9.38 2.70 -9.91
C PRO A 80 10.48 1.73 -9.40
N PRO A 81 10.15 0.60 -8.75
CA PRO A 81 11.04 -0.55 -8.84
C PRO A 81 11.06 -0.94 -10.32
N GLN A 82 12.21 -0.79 -10.95
CA GLN A 82 12.44 -1.35 -12.27
C GLN A 82 12.26 -2.86 -12.18
N THR A 83 11.21 -3.39 -12.82
CA THR A 83 11.30 -4.60 -13.67
C THR A 83 9.98 -4.81 -14.41
N THR A 84 10.09 -4.65 -15.72
CA THR A 84 9.42 -5.40 -16.81
C THR A 84 8.29 -6.37 -16.46
N GLU A 85 7.20 -6.18 -17.22
CA GLU A 85 6.16 -7.13 -17.64
C GLU A 85 4.93 -7.37 -16.74
N SER A 86 3.78 -7.12 -17.36
CA SER A 86 2.39 -7.32 -16.93
C SER A 86 1.88 -6.50 -15.75
N ALA A 87 1.15 -5.44 -16.12
CA ALA A 87 0.21 -4.72 -15.29
C ALA A 87 -0.83 -5.68 -14.67
N THR A 88 -0.53 -6.15 -13.47
CA THR A 88 -1.55 -6.51 -12.49
C THR A 88 -1.47 -5.44 -11.42
N VAL A 89 -2.58 -4.74 -11.21
CA VAL A 89 -2.70 -3.70 -10.18
C VAL A 89 -2.59 -4.43 -8.83
N THR A 90 -1.36 -4.53 -8.32
CA THR A 90 -1.13 -5.03 -6.97
C THR A 90 -1.73 -4.01 -6.01
N PRO A 91 -2.74 -4.36 -5.18
CA PRO A 91 -3.26 -3.44 -4.19
C PRO A 91 -2.11 -3.04 -3.27
N ALA A 92 -2.06 -1.80 -2.84
CA ALA A 92 -1.02 -1.28 -1.96
C ALA A 92 -1.44 -1.25 -0.48
N PRO A 93 -1.52 -2.43 0.19
CA PRO A 93 -1.06 -2.65 1.58
C PRO A 93 0.43 -2.95 1.73
N LEU A 94 1.14 -3.09 0.62
CA LEU A 94 2.33 -3.94 0.53
C LEU A 94 3.64 -3.17 0.63
N GLY A 95 3.61 -1.86 0.89
CA GLY A 95 4.84 -1.06 0.98
C GLY A 95 5.72 -1.54 2.13
N LEU A 96 5.31 -1.25 3.36
CA LEU A 96 6.10 -1.59 4.53
C LEU A 96 6.13 -3.09 4.80
N ILE A 97 4.96 -3.74 4.88
CA ILE A 97 4.89 -5.19 5.11
C ILE A 97 5.58 -5.96 3.99
N GLY A 98 5.42 -5.52 2.74
CA GLY A 98 6.07 -6.19 1.64
C GLY A 98 7.59 -6.04 1.65
N GLN A 99 8.11 -4.89 2.08
CA GLN A 99 9.54 -4.69 2.30
C GLN A 99 10.07 -5.53 3.48
N VAL A 100 9.32 -5.61 4.58
CA VAL A 100 9.66 -6.46 5.74
C VAL A 100 9.76 -7.92 5.32
N VAL A 101 8.76 -8.44 4.63
CA VAL A 101 8.79 -9.83 4.14
C VAL A 101 9.84 -10.03 3.06
N GLY A 102 9.98 -9.10 2.12
CA GLY A 102 11.00 -9.17 1.07
C GLY A 102 12.40 -9.28 1.68
N ARG A 103 12.68 -8.51 2.74
CA ARG A 103 13.94 -8.61 3.48
C ARG A 103 14.04 -9.93 4.26
N TRP A 104 12.99 -10.37 4.93
CA TRP A 104 12.95 -11.66 5.62
C TRP A 104 13.27 -12.83 4.67
N MET A 105 12.80 -12.76 3.42
CA MET A 105 13.00 -13.80 2.41
C MET A 105 14.35 -13.72 1.67
N SER A 106 15.16 -12.69 1.88
CA SER A 106 16.38 -12.47 1.07
C SER A 106 17.65 -12.21 1.88
N ASP A 107 17.54 -11.64 3.08
CA ASP A 107 18.67 -11.30 3.91
C ASP A 107 19.12 -12.54 4.71
N PRO A 108 20.38 -13.01 4.55
CA PRO A 108 20.89 -14.23 5.19
C PRO A 108 20.74 -14.26 6.71
N LEU A 109 20.65 -13.10 7.37
CA LEU A 109 20.41 -13.01 8.81
C LEU A 109 19.08 -13.67 9.22
N TYR A 110 18.07 -13.64 8.34
CA TYR A 110 16.73 -14.15 8.58
C TYR A 110 16.41 -15.43 7.79
N LEU A 111 17.42 -16.07 7.19
CA LEU A 111 17.28 -17.31 6.41
C LEU A 111 17.99 -18.50 7.09
N ASP A 112 17.36 -19.66 7.02
CA ASP A 112 17.96 -20.97 7.30
C ASP A 112 18.10 -21.67 5.94
N GLY A 113 19.32 -21.60 5.39
CA GLY A 113 19.57 -21.94 3.99
C GLY A 113 18.77 -21.04 3.03
N SER A 114 17.78 -21.62 2.35
CA SER A 114 16.88 -20.91 1.44
C SER A 114 15.48 -20.66 2.02
N THR A 115 15.26 -21.01 3.29
CA THR A 115 13.95 -20.90 3.94
C THR A 115 13.92 -19.77 4.97
N PRO A 116 12.84 -18.97 5.05
CA PRO A 116 12.68 -17.95 6.09
C PRO A 116 12.72 -18.58 7.49
N ARG A 117 13.57 -18.03 8.37
CA ARG A 117 13.67 -18.45 9.77
C ARG A 117 12.42 -18.08 10.54
N ILE A 118 12.11 -18.89 11.54
CA ILE A 118 11.21 -18.49 12.63
C ILE A 118 11.95 -17.44 13.46
N LEU A 119 11.33 -16.26 13.62
CA LEU A 119 11.90 -15.16 14.40
C LEU A 119 11.24 -15.07 15.77
N GLN A 120 11.93 -14.44 16.71
CA GLN A 120 11.36 -14.06 18.01
C GLN A 120 11.22 -12.54 18.09
N ARG A 121 10.40 -12.05 19.02
CA ARG A 121 10.33 -10.63 19.34
C ARG A 121 11.63 -10.19 20.02
N GLY A 122 12.07 -8.97 19.72
CA GLY A 122 13.28 -8.41 20.33
C GLY A 122 14.15 -7.64 19.35
N ILE A 123 15.15 -6.96 19.91
CA ILE A 123 16.07 -6.07 19.19
C ILE A 123 17.41 -6.74 18.84
N GLU A 124 17.59 -7.99 19.27
CA GLU A 124 18.80 -8.76 19.01
C GLU A 124 18.96 -9.09 17.51
N PRO A 125 20.19 -9.34 17.04
CA PRO A 125 20.44 -9.75 15.67
C PRO A 125 19.60 -10.97 15.25
N GLY A 126 18.81 -10.80 14.18
CA GLY A 126 17.92 -11.85 13.68
C GLY A 126 16.57 -11.94 14.41
N ALA A 127 16.21 -10.95 15.23
CA ALA A 127 14.89 -10.84 15.83
C ALA A 127 13.94 -9.98 14.98
N PHE A 128 12.63 -10.13 15.19
CA PHE A 128 11.59 -9.48 14.40
C PHE A 128 11.59 -7.96 14.55
N ASP A 129 11.82 -7.43 15.75
CA ASP A 129 11.79 -5.98 15.96
C ASP A 129 12.98 -5.31 15.25
N GLN A 130 14.14 -5.97 15.22
CA GLN A 130 15.29 -5.55 14.42
C GLN A 130 14.97 -5.55 12.92
N LEU A 131 14.32 -6.60 12.40
CA LEU A 131 13.90 -6.67 11.01
C LEU A 131 13.00 -5.49 10.64
N VAL A 132 11.97 -5.20 11.45
CA VAL A 132 11.07 -4.08 11.19
C VAL A 132 11.82 -2.74 11.23
N GLN A 133 12.65 -2.53 12.26
CA GLN A 133 13.43 -1.29 12.41
C GLN A 133 14.43 -1.07 11.28
N SER A 134 14.93 -2.16 10.68
CA SER A 134 15.82 -2.10 9.52
C SER A 134 15.12 -1.63 8.24
N VAL A 135 13.78 -1.67 8.21
CA VAL A 135 12.96 -1.24 7.07
C VAL A 135 12.30 0.12 7.35
N SER A 136 11.82 0.38 8.56
CA SER A 136 11.23 1.66 8.94
C SER A 136 11.41 1.95 10.43
N THR A 137 11.79 3.19 10.73
CA THR A 137 11.86 3.73 12.09
C THR A 137 10.57 4.45 12.54
N ASP A 138 9.64 4.69 11.61
CA ASP A 138 8.45 5.52 11.85
C ASP A 138 7.27 4.70 12.39
N VAL A 139 7.30 3.38 12.21
CA VAL A 139 6.24 2.46 12.63
C VAL A 139 6.80 1.42 13.59
N GLY A 140 6.17 1.30 14.76
CA GLY A 140 6.60 0.36 15.78
C GLY A 140 6.45 -1.12 15.36
N PRO A 141 7.40 -2.00 15.71
CA PRO A 141 7.36 -3.45 15.41
C PRO A 141 6.05 -4.13 15.79
N ARG A 142 5.47 -3.74 16.93
CA ARG A 142 4.18 -4.27 17.38
C ARG A 142 3.04 -3.98 16.38
N ALA A 143 2.95 -2.75 15.88
CA ALA A 143 1.90 -2.36 14.94
C ALA A 143 2.08 -3.10 13.60
N VAL A 144 3.33 -3.28 13.16
CA VAL A 144 3.64 -4.08 11.98
C VAL A 144 3.24 -5.55 12.18
N LEU A 145 3.57 -6.15 13.33
CA LEU A 145 3.18 -7.53 13.65
C LEU A 145 1.65 -7.70 13.68
N GLU A 146 0.92 -6.80 14.34
CA GLU A 146 -0.54 -6.82 14.40
C GLU A 146 -1.15 -6.74 12.99
N GLU A 147 -0.58 -5.91 12.12
CA GLU A 147 -1.04 -5.79 10.74
C GLU A 147 -0.69 -7.02 9.89
N MET A 148 0.51 -7.60 10.06
CA MET A 148 0.90 -8.84 9.39
C MET A 148 0.01 -10.02 9.81
N LEU A 149 -0.38 -10.10 11.08
CA LEU A 149 -1.36 -11.07 11.58
C LEU A 149 -2.74 -10.83 10.95
N ARG A 150 -3.21 -9.58 10.93
CA ARG A 150 -4.49 -9.21 10.32
C ARG A 150 -4.57 -9.56 8.84
N LEU A 151 -3.46 -9.44 8.12
CA LEU A 151 -3.32 -9.79 6.70
C LEU A 151 -3.04 -11.29 6.47
N ASN A 152 -2.90 -12.09 7.53
CA ASN A 152 -2.49 -13.51 7.50
C ASN A 152 -1.12 -13.73 6.81
N VAL A 153 -0.20 -12.77 6.93
CA VAL A 153 1.16 -12.88 6.37
C VAL A 153 2.09 -13.64 7.31
N VAL A 154 1.79 -13.64 8.61
CA VAL A 154 2.55 -14.36 9.64
C VAL A 154 1.62 -15.16 10.54
N ARG A 155 2.20 -16.16 11.19
CA ARG A 155 1.61 -16.91 12.30
C ARG A 155 2.47 -16.69 13.54
N VAL A 156 1.81 -16.62 14.69
CA VAL A 156 2.49 -16.51 15.98
C VAL A 156 2.04 -17.67 16.85
N ASP A 157 3.02 -18.42 17.37
CA ASP A 157 2.85 -19.47 18.37
C ASP A 157 3.80 -19.17 19.52
N ASP A 158 3.25 -18.84 20.70
CA ASP A 158 3.98 -18.19 21.79
C ASP A 158 4.77 -16.95 21.33
N ASP A 159 6.10 -16.98 21.43
CA ASP A 159 7.01 -15.92 20.96
C ASP A 159 7.63 -16.23 19.60
N ARG A 160 7.15 -17.27 18.90
CA ARG A 160 7.68 -17.73 17.61
C ARG A 160 6.85 -17.16 16.47
N ILE A 161 7.47 -16.33 15.65
CA ILE A 161 6.85 -15.65 14.51
C ILE A 161 7.31 -16.36 13.23
N GLU A 162 6.37 -16.99 12.53
CA GLU A 162 6.61 -17.70 11.28
C GLU A 162 5.94 -16.97 10.11
N LEU A 163 6.63 -16.90 8.97
CA LEU A 163 6.07 -16.34 7.75
C LEU A 163 5.10 -17.34 7.10
N ASP A 164 3.83 -16.96 6.93
CA ASP A 164 2.84 -17.78 6.22
C ASP A 164 2.94 -17.51 4.71
N THR A 165 3.79 -18.30 4.04
CA THR A 165 4.02 -18.21 2.58
C THR A 165 2.75 -18.39 1.75
N ARG A 166 1.70 -19.06 2.27
CA ARG A 166 0.42 -19.22 1.57
C ARG A 166 -0.47 -18.00 1.76
N GLY A 167 -0.46 -17.42 2.95
CA GLY A 167 -1.18 -16.18 3.25
C GLY A 167 -0.60 -14.97 2.51
N TRP A 168 0.73 -14.93 2.36
CA TRP A 168 1.44 -13.96 1.52
C TRP A 168 0.99 -13.96 0.05
N CYS A 169 0.85 -15.13 -0.58
CA CYS A 169 0.33 -15.23 -1.95
C CYS A 169 -1.14 -14.78 -2.07
N ARG A 170 -1.97 -15.04 -1.04
CA ARG A 170 -3.38 -14.61 -1.02
C ARG A 170 -3.57 -13.10 -0.81
N ALA A 171 -2.61 -12.46 -0.14
CA ALA A 171 -2.58 -11.00 0.01
C ALA A 171 -2.19 -10.27 -1.29
N GLY A 172 -2.00 -11.00 -2.41
CA GLY A 172 -1.68 -10.43 -3.72
C GLY A 172 -0.21 -10.06 -3.88
N ILE A 173 0.68 -10.59 -3.03
CA ILE A 173 2.08 -10.19 -2.93
C ILE A 173 2.95 -11.20 -3.66
N SER A 174 2.81 -11.32 -4.98
CA SER A 174 3.70 -12.19 -5.76
C SER A 174 4.91 -11.41 -6.27
N GLN A 175 6.09 -11.64 -5.71
CA GLN A 175 7.29 -11.74 -6.53
C GLN A 175 7.38 -13.16 -7.08
N PRO A 176 8.07 -13.41 -8.21
CA PRO A 176 8.09 -14.74 -8.83
C PRO A 176 8.56 -15.76 -7.79
N CYS A 177 7.68 -16.70 -7.47
CA CYS A 177 8.01 -17.86 -6.66
C CYS A 177 9.27 -18.48 -7.30
N PRO A 178 10.41 -18.57 -6.59
CA PRO A 178 11.56 -19.24 -7.15
C PRO A 178 11.10 -20.65 -7.50
N LYS A 179 11.24 -21.00 -8.77
CA LYS A 179 10.75 -22.27 -9.31
C LYS A 179 11.23 -23.39 -8.41
N ARG A 180 10.27 -24.14 -7.88
CA ARG A 180 10.45 -25.36 -7.11
C ARG A 180 11.29 -26.30 -7.99
N TRP A 181 12.58 -26.44 -7.70
CA TRP A 181 13.42 -27.44 -8.36
C TRP A 181 12.98 -28.80 -7.82
N GLY A 182 12.66 -29.71 -8.75
CA GLY A 182 12.36 -31.11 -8.47
C GLY A 182 13.59 -31.91 -8.09
#